data_AF-A0A8H3WG38-F1
#
_entry.id   AF-A0A8H3WG38-F1
#
_cell.length_a   1.000
_cell.length_b   1.000
_cell.length_c   1.000
_cell.angle_alpha   90.00
_cell.angle_beta   90.00
_cell.angle_gamma   90.00
#
_symmetry.space_group_name_H-M   'P 1'
#
loop_
_entity.id
_entity.type
_entity.pdbx_description
1 polymer ?
#
loop_
_entity_poly.entity_id
_entity_poly.type
_entity_poly.pdbx_seq_one_letter_code
_entity_poly.pdbx_strand_id
1 'polypeptide(L)'
;SKTAEPPYPSSPTTSLFLTSSPHHLRLFFSQSETTVLLPDMSTEATARAFFSSKFFAVVGASSNPAKFGHKIFAWYLHHNIPATPINPTSNTVNAAGKDHPAVPNLAALPNPKETSVSIITPPAATLKVLHEAKELGIPAVWLQPGTFDDAVLEYARGEGGFEAVVAGFGGGTVGGEGWCVLVDGERAMKSAGKL
;
A
#
# COMPACT_ATOMS: atom_id res chain seq x y z
N SER A 1 37.64 -19.31 28.13
CA SER A 1 37.94 -17.91 27.74
C SER A 1 38.45 -17.88 26.31
N LYS A 2 37.57 -17.53 25.36
CA LYS A 2 37.86 -16.96 24.02
C LYS A 2 36.54 -16.86 23.23
N THR A 3 35.92 -15.68 23.28
CA THR A 3 34.92 -15.24 22.31
C THR A 3 35.67 -14.40 21.27
N ALA A 4 35.58 -14.76 20.00
CA ALA A 4 36.11 -13.98 18.89
C ALA A 4 34.98 -13.09 18.35
N GLU A 5 35.19 -11.77 18.39
CA GLU A 5 34.31 -10.79 17.75
C GLU A 5 34.53 -10.75 16.23
N PRO A 6 33.50 -10.45 15.42
CA PRO A 6 33.66 -10.22 13.99
C PRO A 6 34.29 -8.84 13.70
N PRO A 7 34.99 -8.67 12.56
CA PRO A 7 35.69 -7.44 12.24
C PRO A 7 34.72 -6.30 11.86
N TYR A 8 34.96 -5.11 12.41
CA TYR A 8 34.32 -3.86 12.02
C TYR A 8 34.72 -3.45 10.58
N PRO A 9 33.80 -2.91 9.76
CA PRO A 9 34.15 -2.36 8.46
C PRO A 9 34.95 -1.06 8.59
N SER A 10 36.03 -0.99 7.81
CA SER A 10 36.95 0.15 7.67
C SER A 10 36.25 1.41 7.14
N SER A 11 36.59 2.56 7.73
CA SER A 11 36.16 3.90 7.32
C SER A 11 36.64 4.25 5.90
N PRO A 12 35.85 4.95 5.07
CA PRO A 12 36.32 5.37 3.75
C PRO A 12 37.39 6.46 3.87
N THR A 13 38.54 6.20 3.26
CA THR A 13 39.62 7.18 3.09
C THR A 13 39.20 8.19 2.02
N THR A 14 39.07 9.47 2.40
CA THR A 14 38.81 10.56 1.47
C THR A 14 40.11 10.92 0.74
N SER A 15 40.18 10.69 -0.56
CA SER A 15 41.31 11.16 -1.39
C SER A 15 41.03 12.59 -1.87
N LEU A 16 41.87 13.53 -1.46
CA LEU A 16 41.84 14.92 -1.88
C LEU A 16 42.67 15.08 -3.16
N PHE A 17 42.03 15.27 -4.31
CA PHE A 17 42.74 15.64 -5.54
C PHE A 17 42.82 17.18 -5.63
N LEU A 18 44.02 17.74 -5.51
CA LEU A 18 44.29 19.13 -5.92
C LEU A 18 44.75 19.13 -7.38
N THR A 19 43.99 19.80 -8.25
CA THR A 19 44.52 20.31 -9.52
C THR A 19 44.48 21.84 -9.48
N SER A 20 45.59 22.47 -9.85
CA SER A 20 45.72 23.93 -9.83
C SER A 20 45.24 24.53 -11.15
N SER A 21 44.24 25.40 -11.10
CA SER A 21 44.11 26.49 -12.08
C SER A 21 43.29 27.64 -11.50
N PRO A 22 43.69 28.92 -11.71
CA PRO A 22 43.12 30.06 -11.02
C PRO A 22 41.89 30.61 -11.74
N HIS A 23 41.00 31.18 -10.93
CA HIS A 23 39.76 31.91 -11.26
C HIS A 23 38.46 31.07 -11.17
N HIS A 24 37.69 31.40 -10.13
CA HIS A 24 36.35 30.93 -9.72
C HIS A 24 36.31 29.67 -8.84
N LEU A 25 36.37 29.92 -7.53
CA LEU A 25 36.09 28.96 -6.48
C LEU A 25 34.58 28.64 -6.45
N ARG A 26 34.15 27.57 -7.13
CA ARG A 26 32.85 26.95 -6.88
C ARG A 26 33.03 25.84 -5.84
N LEU A 27 32.43 26.00 -4.67
CA LEU A 27 32.29 24.93 -3.68
C LEU A 27 31.33 23.87 -4.25
N PHE A 28 31.87 22.79 -4.80
CA PHE A 28 31.09 21.59 -5.10
C PHE A 28 31.01 20.74 -3.82
N PHE A 29 29.90 20.84 -3.11
CA PHE A 29 29.54 19.85 -2.09
C PHE A 29 29.02 18.60 -2.80
N SER A 30 29.87 17.58 -2.92
CA SER A 30 29.43 16.22 -3.26
C SER A 30 28.81 15.60 -2.01
N GLN A 31 27.52 15.86 -1.80
CA GLN A 31 26.77 15.12 -0.80
C GLN A 31 26.41 13.76 -1.39
N SER A 32 27.19 12.73 -1.07
CA SER A 32 26.68 11.37 -1.07
C SER A 32 25.79 11.23 0.18
N GLU A 33 24.55 11.72 0.09
CA GLU A 33 23.51 11.27 1.00
C GLU A 33 23.23 9.82 0.64
N THR A 34 23.77 8.89 1.44
CA THR A 34 23.13 7.57 1.55
C THR A 34 21.82 7.82 2.29
N THR A 35 20.79 8.25 1.55
CA THR A 35 19.42 8.18 2.04
C THR A 35 19.18 6.70 2.32
N VAL A 36 19.17 6.32 3.59
CA VAL A 36 18.49 5.09 4.00
C VAL A 36 17.06 5.31 3.55
N LEU A 37 16.68 4.74 2.40
CA LEU A 37 15.31 4.73 1.92
C LEU A 37 14.51 3.99 3.00
N LEU A 38 13.97 4.74 3.96
CA LEU A 38 12.88 4.24 4.77
C LEU A 38 11.84 3.76 3.75
N PRO A 39 11.44 2.47 3.76
CA PRO A 39 10.47 1.97 2.81
C PRO A 39 9.25 2.89 2.89
N ASP A 40 8.97 3.57 1.76
CA ASP A 40 8.07 4.72 1.64
C ASP A 40 6.88 4.60 2.59
N MET A 41 6.87 5.43 3.65
CA MET A 41 5.80 5.38 4.63
C MET A 41 4.52 5.93 4.01
N SER A 42 3.39 5.27 4.24
CA SER A 42 2.09 5.78 3.81
C SER A 42 1.82 7.19 4.35
N THR A 43 1.18 8.02 3.55
CA THR A 43 0.82 9.41 3.88
C THR A 43 -0.63 9.71 3.48
N GLU A 44 -1.15 10.85 3.94
CA GLU A 44 -2.44 11.38 3.43
C GLU A 44 -2.45 11.52 1.89
N ALA A 45 -1.29 11.77 1.27
CA ALA A 45 -1.19 11.85 -0.18
C ALA A 45 -1.36 10.49 -0.86
N THR A 46 -0.81 9.40 -0.30
CA THR A 46 -1.02 8.04 -0.81
C THR A 46 -2.46 7.58 -0.59
N ALA A 47 -3.05 7.91 0.56
CA ALA A 47 -4.46 7.64 0.83
C ALA A 47 -5.40 8.38 -0.13
N ARG A 48 -5.10 9.65 -0.44
CA ARG A 48 -5.80 10.41 -1.49
C ARG A 48 -5.64 9.77 -2.86
N ALA A 49 -4.42 9.37 -3.23
CA ALA A 49 -4.12 8.76 -4.52
C ALA A 49 -4.88 7.43 -4.70
N PHE A 50 -5.03 6.62 -3.65
CA PHE A 50 -5.86 5.42 -3.68
C PHE A 50 -7.29 5.72 -4.14
N PHE A 51 -7.89 6.82 -3.67
CA PHE A 51 -9.22 7.23 -4.07
C PHE A 51 -9.27 7.97 -5.41
N SER A 52 -8.17 8.11 -6.16
CA SER A 52 -8.21 8.74 -7.50
C SER A 52 -8.76 7.82 -8.61
N SER A 53 -8.77 6.51 -8.37
CA SER A 53 -9.28 5.51 -9.33
C SER A 53 -10.77 5.65 -9.61
N LYS A 54 -11.17 5.16 -10.79
CA LYS A 54 -12.57 5.13 -11.24
C LYS A 54 -13.33 3.97 -10.62
N PHE A 55 -12.69 2.81 -10.47
CA PHE A 55 -13.29 1.61 -9.92
C PHE A 55 -12.59 1.19 -8.62
N PHE A 56 -13.30 0.41 -7.80
CA PHE A 56 -12.78 -0.13 -6.56
C PHE A 56 -13.10 -1.61 -6.45
N ALA A 57 -12.24 -2.36 -5.75
CA ALA A 57 -12.49 -3.75 -5.41
C ALA A 57 -12.15 -4.04 -3.95
N VAL A 58 -12.83 -5.01 -3.36
CA VAL A 58 -12.64 -5.42 -1.96
C VAL A 58 -12.29 -6.89 -1.90
N VAL A 59 -11.00 -7.19 -1.69
CA VAL A 59 -10.49 -8.55 -1.54
C VAL A 59 -10.68 -9.06 -0.12
N GLY A 60 -11.30 -10.23 0.01
CA GLY A 60 -11.73 -10.77 1.30
C GLY A 60 -13.13 -10.31 1.71
N ALA A 61 -13.91 -9.75 0.77
CA ALA A 61 -15.32 -9.43 0.99
C ALA A 61 -16.12 -10.66 1.43
N SER A 62 -17.07 -10.47 2.33
CA SER A 62 -17.76 -11.57 3.01
C SER A 62 -19.21 -11.22 3.33
N SER A 63 -20.11 -12.20 3.21
CA SER A 63 -21.51 -12.08 3.65
C SER A 63 -21.67 -12.14 5.18
N ASN A 64 -20.66 -12.62 5.90
CA ASN A 64 -20.69 -12.72 7.37
C ASN A 64 -20.41 -11.35 8.03
N PRO A 65 -21.38 -10.74 8.74
CA PRO A 65 -21.23 -9.41 9.35
C PRO A 65 -20.18 -9.31 10.46
N ALA A 66 -19.79 -10.44 11.06
CA ALA A 66 -18.73 -10.45 12.06
C ALA A 66 -17.33 -10.20 11.46
N LYS A 67 -17.14 -10.48 10.16
CA LYS A 67 -15.84 -10.33 9.49
C LYS A 67 -15.58 -8.90 9.03
N PHE A 68 -14.34 -8.45 9.15
CA PHE A 68 -13.92 -7.13 8.66
C PHE A 68 -14.17 -6.94 7.15
N GLY A 69 -14.01 -7.99 6.35
CA GLY A 69 -14.33 -7.94 4.93
C GLY A 69 -15.79 -7.56 4.63
N HIS A 70 -16.74 -7.93 5.50
CA HIS A 70 -18.12 -7.45 5.40
C HIS A 70 -18.24 -5.98 5.76
N LYS A 71 -17.66 -5.58 6.90
CA LYS A 71 -17.73 -4.20 7.41
C LYS A 71 -17.13 -3.20 6.42
N ILE A 72 -15.99 -3.53 5.84
CA ILE A 72 -15.31 -2.70 4.85
C ILE A 72 -16.08 -2.66 3.54
N PHE A 73 -16.56 -3.80 3.04
CA PHE A 73 -17.40 -3.80 1.84
C PHE A 73 -18.68 -2.96 2.03
N ALA A 74 -19.36 -3.11 3.16
CA ALA A 74 -20.52 -2.30 3.52
C ALA A 74 -20.19 -0.80 3.63
N TRP A 75 -18.98 -0.45 4.11
CA TRP A 75 -18.53 0.94 4.15
C TRP A 75 -18.44 1.56 2.76
N TYR A 76 -17.89 0.85 1.76
CA TYR A 76 -17.86 1.34 0.38
C TYR A 76 -19.28 1.58 -0.16
N LEU A 77 -20.19 0.63 0.08
CA LEU A 77 -21.59 0.74 -0.33
C LEU A 77 -22.30 1.93 0.34
N HIS A 78 -22.09 2.14 1.63
CA HIS A 78 -22.69 3.25 2.39
C HIS A 78 -22.26 4.62 1.85
N HIS A 79 -21.03 4.72 1.35
CA HIS A 79 -20.49 5.95 0.75
C HIS A 79 -20.80 6.08 -0.74
N ASN A 80 -21.70 5.24 -1.28
CA ASN A 80 -22.04 5.21 -2.71
C ASN A 80 -20.81 5.03 -3.62
N ILE A 81 -19.77 4.33 -3.13
CA ILE A 81 -18.63 3.92 -3.95
C ILE A 81 -18.89 2.50 -4.43
N PRO A 82 -19.15 2.29 -5.73
CA PRO A 82 -19.30 0.96 -6.28
C PRO A 82 -17.97 0.22 -6.15
N ALA A 83 -17.96 -0.86 -5.39
CA ALA A 83 -16.82 -1.75 -5.27
C ALA A 83 -17.19 -3.17 -5.67
N THR A 84 -16.33 -3.85 -6.43
CA THR A 84 -16.53 -5.26 -6.76
C THR A 84 -16.00 -6.15 -5.62
N PRO A 85 -16.84 -7.01 -5.01
CA PRO A 85 -16.38 -7.94 -4.01
C PRO A 85 -15.56 -9.06 -4.65
N ILE A 86 -14.37 -9.35 -4.10
CA ILE A 86 -13.52 -10.46 -4.53
C ILE A 86 -13.56 -11.55 -3.44
N ASN A 87 -14.06 -12.72 -3.80
CA ASN A 87 -14.19 -13.86 -2.92
C ASN A 87 -14.07 -15.19 -3.71
N PRO A 88 -13.04 -16.02 -3.47
CA PRO A 88 -12.85 -17.27 -4.22
C PRO A 88 -13.85 -18.38 -3.84
N THR A 89 -14.53 -18.27 -2.70
CA THR A 89 -15.43 -19.31 -2.19
C THR A 89 -16.91 -19.02 -2.41
N SER A 90 -17.26 -17.82 -2.89
CA SER A 90 -18.64 -17.45 -3.14
C SER A 90 -18.75 -16.48 -4.32
N ASN A 91 -19.72 -16.72 -5.20
CA ASN A 91 -20.06 -15.87 -6.34
C ASN A 91 -20.97 -14.68 -5.96
N THR A 92 -21.36 -14.58 -4.69
CA THR A 92 -22.23 -13.50 -4.19
C THR A 92 -21.80 -13.09 -2.79
N VAL A 93 -21.73 -11.78 -2.54
CA VAL A 93 -21.57 -11.22 -1.19
C VAL A 93 -22.82 -10.46 -0.81
N ASN A 94 -23.44 -10.84 0.31
CA ASN A 94 -24.58 -10.11 0.87
C ASN A 94 -24.08 -8.99 1.80
N ALA A 95 -24.45 -7.75 1.50
CA ALA A 95 -24.15 -6.59 2.35
C ALA A 95 -25.16 -5.46 2.07
N ALA A 96 -25.41 -4.63 3.08
CA ALA A 96 -26.42 -3.55 3.01
C ALA A 96 -27.81 -4.06 2.57
N GLY A 97 -28.18 -5.27 2.98
CA GLY A 97 -29.47 -5.90 2.67
C GLY A 97 -29.66 -6.34 1.22
N LYS A 98 -28.60 -6.42 0.42
CA LYS A 98 -28.65 -6.81 -0.99
C LYS A 98 -27.50 -7.77 -1.33
N ASP A 99 -27.72 -8.57 -2.36
CA ASP A 99 -26.72 -9.46 -2.94
C ASP A 99 -25.91 -8.72 -4.01
N HIS A 100 -24.59 -8.84 -3.94
CA HIS A 100 -23.64 -8.23 -4.86
C HIS A 100 -22.85 -9.34 -5.57
N PRO A 101 -22.81 -9.36 -6.91
CA PRO A 101 -22.01 -10.33 -7.65
C PRO A 101 -20.54 -10.24 -7.25
N ALA A 102 -19.96 -11.37 -6.85
CA ALA A 102 -18.56 -11.49 -6.48
C ALA A 102 -17.80 -12.26 -7.54
N VAL A 103 -16.55 -11.86 -7.73
CA VAL A 103 -15.61 -12.54 -8.64
C VAL A 103 -14.54 -13.27 -7.84
N PRO A 104 -13.95 -14.36 -8.35
CA PRO A 104 -13.07 -15.21 -7.55
C PRO A 104 -11.69 -14.60 -7.29
N ASN A 105 -11.22 -13.70 -8.15
CA ASN A 105 -9.87 -13.11 -8.14
C ASN A 105 -9.83 -11.78 -8.89
N LEU A 106 -8.67 -11.12 -8.92
CA LEU A 106 -8.52 -9.81 -9.56
C LEU A 106 -8.53 -9.89 -11.08
N ALA A 107 -8.08 -11.01 -11.68
CA ALA A 107 -8.09 -11.21 -13.12
C ALA A 107 -9.50 -11.22 -13.74
N ALA A 108 -10.53 -11.47 -12.92
CA ALA A 108 -11.93 -11.40 -13.32
C ALA A 108 -12.53 -9.97 -13.28
N LEU A 109 -11.75 -8.96 -12.88
CA LEU A 109 -12.18 -7.56 -12.95
C LEU A 109 -12.21 -7.08 -14.41
N PRO A 110 -13.20 -6.25 -14.80
CA PRO A 110 -13.29 -5.76 -16.17
C PRO A 110 -12.21 -4.72 -16.52
N ASN A 111 -11.78 -3.90 -15.55
CA ASN A 111 -10.85 -2.78 -15.77
C ASN A 111 -9.79 -2.69 -14.65
N PRO A 112 -8.93 -3.70 -14.48
CA PRO A 112 -7.99 -3.75 -13.36
C PRO A 112 -7.05 -2.52 -13.29
N LYS A 113 -6.60 -2.00 -14.44
CA LYS A 113 -5.73 -0.80 -14.51
C LYS A 113 -6.38 0.51 -14.06
N GLU A 114 -7.71 0.53 -13.95
CA GLU A 114 -8.49 1.68 -13.46
C GLU A 114 -9.10 1.38 -12.07
N THR A 115 -8.67 0.29 -11.42
CA THR A 115 -9.26 -0.21 -10.17
C THR A 115 -8.29 -0.12 -8.99
N SER A 116 -8.65 0.60 -7.93
CA SER A 116 -7.95 0.53 -6.64
C SER A 116 -8.48 -0.61 -5.78
N VAL A 117 -7.62 -1.29 -5.03
CA VAL A 117 -8.00 -2.53 -4.31
C VAL A 117 -7.78 -2.42 -2.80
N SER A 118 -8.85 -2.58 -2.03
CA SER A 118 -8.76 -2.78 -0.57
C SER A 118 -8.58 -4.27 -0.28
N ILE A 119 -7.58 -4.62 0.53
CA ILE A 119 -7.22 -6.02 0.82
C ILE A 119 -7.43 -6.33 2.30
N ILE A 120 -8.18 -7.40 2.60
CA ILE A 120 -8.61 -7.83 3.95
C ILE A 120 -8.32 -9.32 4.17
N THR A 121 -7.22 -9.81 3.62
CA THR A 121 -6.79 -11.22 3.74
C THR A 121 -5.59 -11.36 4.68
N PRO A 122 -5.34 -12.54 5.26
CA PRO A 122 -4.10 -12.78 6.02
C PRO A 122 -2.85 -12.59 5.16
N PRO A 123 -1.68 -12.25 5.74
CA PRO A 123 -0.47 -11.84 4.99
C PRO A 123 -0.06 -12.80 3.86
N ALA A 124 -0.07 -14.11 4.09
CA ALA A 124 0.29 -15.11 3.07
C ALA A 124 -0.65 -15.09 1.85
N ALA A 125 -1.93 -14.76 2.03
CA ALA A 125 -2.88 -14.59 0.94
C ALA A 125 -2.75 -13.19 0.32
N THR A 126 -2.51 -12.15 1.13
CA THR A 126 -2.26 -10.79 0.64
C THR A 126 -1.09 -10.75 -0.32
N LEU A 127 0.02 -11.43 -0.04
CA LEU A 127 1.18 -11.46 -0.93
C LEU A 127 0.81 -12.01 -2.32
N LYS A 128 0.02 -13.09 -2.39
CA LYS A 128 -0.47 -13.65 -3.66
C LYS A 128 -1.36 -12.66 -4.42
N VAL A 129 -2.23 -11.96 -3.71
CA VAL A 129 -3.10 -10.91 -4.27
C VAL A 129 -2.26 -9.76 -4.82
N LEU A 130 -1.18 -9.37 -4.13
CA LEU A 130 -0.28 -8.31 -4.61
C LEU A 130 0.48 -8.71 -5.87
N HIS A 131 0.94 -9.97 -5.97
CA HIS A 131 1.52 -10.49 -7.22
C HIS A 131 0.54 -10.37 -8.39
N GLU A 132 -0.69 -10.87 -8.22
CA GLU A 132 -1.74 -10.78 -9.23
C GLU A 132 -2.07 -9.31 -9.58
N ALA A 133 -2.20 -8.45 -8.56
CA ALA A 133 -2.51 -7.04 -8.75
C ALA A 133 -1.43 -6.32 -9.59
N LYS A 134 -0.15 -6.59 -9.31
CA LYS A 134 0.98 -6.01 -10.05
C LYS A 134 1.01 -6.51 -11.49
N GLU A 135 0.77 -7.80 -11.72
CA GLU A 135 0.68 -8.39 -13.08
C GLU A 135 -0.44 -7.75 -13.92
N LEU A 136 -1.57 -7.43 -13.29
CA LEU A 136 -2.73 -6.81 -13.95
C LEU A 136 -2.59 -5.29 -14.11
N GLY A 137 -1.56 -4.68 -13.51
CA GLY A 137 -1.34 -3.23 -13.53
C GLY A 137 -2.32 -2.44 -12.68
N ILE A 138 -2.80 -3.01 -11.57
CA ILE A 138 -3.59 -2.27 -10.58
C ILE A 138 -2.73 -1.13 -10.03
N PRO A 139 -3.22 0.13 -10.03
CA PRO A 139 -2.40 1.28 -9.67
C PRO A 139 -2.20 1.42 -8.16
N ALA A 140 -3.21 1.07 -7.36
CA ALA A 140 -3.19 1.36 -5.93
C ALA A 140 -3.83 0.27 -5.06
N VAL A 141 -3.22 0.05 -3.90
CA VAL A 141 -3.69 -0.92 -2.90
C VAL A 141 -3.79 -0.30 -1.51
N TRP A 142 -4.80 -0.72 -0.75
CA TRP A 142 -4.95 -0.41 0.67
C TRP A 142 -4.94 -1.69 1.49
N LEU A 143 -3.87 -1.90 2.23
CA LEU A 143 -3.68 -3.04 3.13
C LEU A 143 -4.24 -2.67 4.49
N GLN A 144 -5.33 -3.31 4.87
CA GLN A 144 -5.99 -3.01 6.14
C GLN A 144 -5.17 -3.56 7.32
N PRO A 145 -5.43 -3.09 8.55
CA PRO A 145 -4.75 -3.63 9.73
C PRO A 145 -4.85 -5.15 9.81
N GLY A 146 -3.71 -5.80 10.09
CA GLY A 146 -3.59 -7.25 10.19
C GLY A 146 -3.43 -8.00 8.86
N THR A 147 -3.35 -7.31 7.71
CA THR A 147 -3.23 -7.96 6.39
C THR A 147 -1.81 -7.97 5.83
N PHE A 148 -0.85 -7.41 6.58
CA PHE A 148 0.53 -7.25 6.16
C PHE A 148 1.49 -7.65 7.28
N ASP A 149 2.66 -8.14 6.85
CA ASP A 149 3.89 -8.30 7.62
C ASP A 149 5.02 -7.61 6.84
N ASP A 150 6.27 -7.77 7.29
CA ASP A 150 7.42 -7.12 6.64
C ASP A 150 7.57 -7.54 5.17
N ALA A 151 7.34 -8.81 4.84
CA ALA A 151 7.44 -9.32 3.47
C ALA A 151 6.36 -8.72 2.56
N VAL A 152 5.13 -8.57 3.07
CA VAL A 152 4.04 -7.91 2.34
C VAL A 152 4.36 -6.43 2.09
N LEU A 153 4.86 -5.72 3.09
CA LEU A 153 5.20 -4.29 2.96
C LEU A 153 6.38 -4.08 2.01
N GLU A 154 7.43 -4.90 2.12
CA GLU A 154 8.58 -4.90 1.23
C GLU A 154 8.15 -5.14 -0.22
N TYR A 155 7.30 -6.15 -0.46
CA TYR A 155 6.81 -6.43 -1.80
C TYR A 155 5.96 -5.29 -2.38
N ALA A 156 5.04 -4.73 -1.57
CA ALA A 156 4.13 -3.69 -2.04
C ALA A 156 4.88 -2.39 -2.41
N ARG A 157 5.91 -2.03 -1.63
CA ARG A 157 6.66 -0.77 -1.76
C ARG A 157 7.98 -0.89 -2.52
N GLY A 158 8.42 -2.12 -2.80
CA GLY A 158 9.69 -2.38 -3.47
C GLY A 158 9.71 -1.93 -4.94
N GLU A 159 10.79 -2.27 -5.63
CA GLU A 159 11.00 -1.85 -7.02
C GLU A 159 9.86 -2.31 -7.95
N GLY A 160 9.35 -1.37 -8.76
CA GLY A 160 8.16 -1.56 -9.57
C GLY A 160 6.89 -1.75 -8.75
N GLY A 161 6.84 -1.27 -7.50
CA GLY A 161 5.67 -1.30 -6.63
C GLY A 161 4.47 -0.52 -7.19
N PHE A 162 3.39 -0.50 -6.42
CA PHE A 162 2.17 0.21 -6.78
C PHE A 162 2.39 1.73 -6.80
N GLU A 163 1.63 2.46 -7.61
CA GLU A 163 1.64 3.93 -7.62
C GLU A 163 1.25 4.50 -6.26
N ALA A 164 0.35 3.82 -5.54
CA ALA A 164 0.02 4.12 -4.16
C ALA A 164 -0.16 2.86 -3.32
N VAL A 165 0.52 2.82 -2.18
CA VAL A 165 0.34 1.80 -1.14
C VAL A 165 -0.11 2.50 0.14
N VAL A 166 -1.27 2.11 0.65
CA VAL A 166 -1.79 2.59 1.94
C VAL A 166 -1.74 1.42 2.92
N ALA A 167 -0.81 1.47 3.86
CA ALA A 167 -0.54 0.39 4.82
C ALA A 167 0.26 0.87 6.04
N GLY A 168 0.37 0.02 7.06
CA GLY A 168 1.26 0.26 8.20
C GLY A 168 0.79 1.39 9.12
N PHE A 169 1.73 1.85 9.95
CA PHE A 169 1.51 2.83 11.02
C PHE A 169 2.06 4.23 10.67
N GLY A 170 2.50 4.44 9.44
CA GLY A 170 3.16 5.66 8.96
C GLY A 170 2.23 6.87 8.89
N GLY A 171 2.83 8.07 8.89
CA GLY A 171 2.22 9.35 9.26
C GLY A 171 0.89 9.73 8.59
N GLY A 172 -0.09 10.11 9.40
CA GLY A 172 -1.37 10.69 8.98
C GLY A 172 -2.59 9.91 9.49
N THR A 173 -2.46 8.59 9.67
CA THR A 173 -3.54 7.79 10.26
C THR A 173 -3.84 8.23 11.70
N VAL A 174 -5.13 8.25 12.06
CA VAL A 174 -5.57 8.48 13.45
C VAL A 174 -5.91 7.17 14.17
N GLY A 175 -5.77 6.03 13.49
CA GLY A 175 -6.05 4.70 14.02
C GLY A 175 -4.83 4.11 14.76
N GLY A 176 -5.06 3.49 15.91
CA GLY A 176 -4.01 2.83 16.70
C GLY A 176 -3.42 1.56 16.05
N GLU A 177 -4.10 0.99 15.05
CA GLU A 177 -3.70 -0.25 14.37
C GLU A 177 -3.17 0.00 12.94
N GLY A 178 -2.95 1.26 12.56
CA GLY A 178 -2.52 1.67 11.23
C GLY A 178 -3.68 2.13 10.34
N TRP A 179 -3.34 2.43 9.08
CA TRP A 179 -4.28 2.97 8.09
C TRP A 179 -5.48 2.07 7.85
N CYS A 180 -6.67 2.55 8.22
CA CYS A 180 -7.90 1.78 8.09
C CYS A 180 -8.95 2.57 7.32
N VAL A 181 -9.58 1.97 6.32
CA VAL A 181 -10.61 2.69 5.53
C VAL A 181 -11.82 3.09 6.39
N LEU A 182 -12.13 2.31 7.44
CA LEU A 182 -13.20 2.63 8.39
C LEU A 182 -12.88 3.85 9.28
N VAL A 183 -11.61 4.27 9.34
CA VAL A 183 -11.12 5.34 10.22
C VAL A 183 -10.66 6.54 9.40
N ASP A 184 -9.85 6.30 8.37
CA ASP A 184 -9.17 7.32 7.57
C ASP A 184 -9.84 7.54 6.20
N GLY A 185 -10.75 6.65 5.79
CA GLY A 185 -11.35 6.65 4.46
C GLY A 185 -12.12 7.91 4.11
N GLU A 186 -12.94 8.45 5.03
CA GLU A 186 -13.67 9.70 4.79
C GLU A 186 -12.74 10.89 4.57
N ARG A 187 -11.67 10.99 5.38
CA ARG A 187 -10.67 12.07 5.23
C ARG A 187 -9.96 11.97 3.88
N ALA A 188 -9.57 10.75 3.49
CA ALA A 188 -8.91 10.49 2.22
C ALA A 188 -9.84 10.69 1.00
N MET A 189 -11.13 10.34 1.10
CA MET A 189 -12.13 10.62 0.07
C MET A 189 -12.37 12.12 -0.11
N LYS A 190 -12.48 12.87 0.99
CA LYS A 190 -12.68 14.32 0.97
C LYS A 190 -11.49 15.03 0.32
N SER A 191 -10.26 14.60 0.63
CA SER A 191 -9.06 15.17 0.01
C SER A 191 -8.94 14.82 -1.48
N ALA A 192 -9.58 13.73 -1.93
CA ALA A 192 -9.69 13.34 -3.34
C ALA A 192 -10.87 14.02 -4.08
N GLY A 193 -11.70 14.82 -3.39
CA GLY A 193 -12.87 15.48 -3.98
C GLY A 193 -14.03 14.53 -4.31
N LYS A 194 -14.12 13.37 -3.64
CA LYS A 194 -15.20 12.38 -3.81
C LYS A 194 -16.31 12.46 -2.75
N LEU A 195 -16.21 13.38 -1.80
CA LEU A 195 -17.19 13.67 -0.73
C LEU A 195 -17.50 15.17 -0.70
#